data_AF-A0A645DWT1-F1
#
_entry.id   AF-A0A645DWT1-F1
#
_cell.length_a   1.000
_cell.length_b   1.000
_cell.length_c   1.000
_cell.angle_alpha   90.00
_cell.angle_beta   90.00
_cell.angle_gamma   90.00
#
_symmetry.space_group_name_H-M   'P 1'
#
loop_
_entity.id
_entity.type
_entity.pdbx_description
1 polymer ?
#
loop_
_entity_poly.entity_id
_entity_poly.type
_entity_poly.pdbx_seq_one_letter_code
_entity_poly.pdbx_strand_id
1 'polypeptide(L)' 'MFNSAMIYELAAIRRHAEPILQRVPRTVPEYSEAYRLLKFLGYFNYITDRELPPTSLLREFLGGSSFRY' A
#
# COMPACT_ATOMS: atom_id res chain seq x y z
N MET A 1 21.64 2.74 1.38
CA MET A 1 20.23 2.30 1.47
C MET A 1 19.67 2.36 0.05
N PHE A 2 19.43 1.22 -0.60
CA PHE A 2 18.92 1.19 -1.97
C PHE A 2 17.40 1.38 -1.92
N ASN A 3 16.89 2.44 -2.55
CA ASN A 3 15.46 2.70 -2.59
C ASN A 3 14.88 2.05 -3.85
N SER A 4 14.26 0.89 -3.69
CA SER A 4 13.50 0.22 -4.74
C SER A 4 12.05 0.70 -4.82
N ALA A 5 11.62 1.60 -3.93
CA ALA A 5 10.23 2.06 -3.90
C ALA A 5 9.95 2.96 -5.10
N MET A 6 8.98 2.55 -5.91
CA MET A 6 8.50 3.39 -7.01
C MET A 6 7.33 4.26 -6.54
N ILE A 7 7.23 5.49 -7.06
CA ILE A 7 6.23 6.49 -6.59
C ILE A 7 4.79 5.96 -6.69
N TYR A 8 4.49 5.09 -7.65
CA TYR A 8 3.17 4.49 -7.83
C TYR A 8 2.82 3.44 -6.76
N GLU A 9 3.79 2.91 -6.01
CA GLU A 9 3.56 1.81 -5.07
C GLU A 9 2.73 2.25 -3.86
N LEU A 10 2.91 3.49 -3.39
CA LEU A 10 2.10 4.06 -2.31
C LEU A 10 0.64 4.29 -2.75
N ALA A 11 0.43 4.64 -4.00
CA ALA A 11 -0.90 4.80 -4.59
C ALA A 11 -1.61 3.45 -4.80
N ALA A 12 -0.87 2.40 -5.17
CA ALA A 12 -1.42 1.05 -5.31
C ALA A 12 -1.72 0.40 -3.95
N ILE A 13 -0.81 0.51 -2.96
CA ILE A 13 -1.02 -0.10 -1.64
C ILE A 13 -2.17 0.55 -0.88
N ARG A 14 -2.48 1.82 -1.14
CA ARG A 14 -3.56 2.56 -0.47
C ARG A 14 -4.88 1.78 -0.48
N ARG A 15 -5.26 1.18 -1.61
CA ARG A 15 -6.50 0.41 -1.75
C ARG A 15 -6.60 -0.76 -0.79
N HIS A 16 -5.47 -1.36 -0.46
CA HIS A 16 -5.37 -2.52 0.43
C HIS A 16 -5.16 -2.11 1.88
N ALA A 17 -4.33 -1.09 2.12
CA ALA A 17 -3.97 -0.63 3.47
C ALA A 17 -5.07 0.20 4.15
N GLU A 18 -5.76 1.07 3.41
CA GLU A 18 -6.80 1.96 3.96
C GLU A 18 -7.92 1.21 4.71
N PRO A 19 -8.56 0.15 4.18
CA PRO A 19 -9.59 -0.59 4.92
C PRO A 19 -9.06 -1.33 6.14
N ILE A 20 -7.76 -1.66 6.19
CA ILE A 20 -7.14 -2.32 7.34
C ILE A 20 -6.87 -1.28 8.45
N LEU A 21 -6.29 -0.14 8.09
CA LEU A 21 -6.01 0.96 9.01
C LEU A 21 -7.29 1.54 9.62
N GLN A 22 -8.39 1.61 8.85
CA GLN A 22 -9.70 2.05 9.35
C GLN A 22 -10.31 1.13 10.41
N ARG A 23 -9.88 -0.15 10.48
CA ARG A 23 -10.39 -1.12 11.47
C ARG A 23 -9.70 -0.99 12.83
N VAL A 24 -8.64 -0.19 12.95
CA VAL A 24 -7.93 -0.02 14.22
C VAL A 24 -8.83 0.74 15.21
N PRO A 25 -9.16 0.14 16.37
CA PRO A 25 -10.04 0.78 17.35
C PRO A 25 -9.41 2.03 17.96
N ARG A 26 -10.22 3.02 18.33
CA ARG A 26 -9.73 4.26 18.99
C ARG A 26 -9.24 4.06 20.43
N THR A 27 -9.47 2.87 20.97
CA THR A 27 -9.17 2.51 22.37
C THR A 27 -7.78 1.89 22.55
N VAL A 28 -7.06 1.61 21.46
CA VAL A 28 -5.72 1.01 21.51
C VAL A 28 -4.65 2.07 21.27
N PRO A 29 -3.45 1.95 21.88
CA PRO A 29 -2.39 2.94 21.75
C PRO A 29 -1.90 3.13 20.31
N GLU A 30 -2.07 2.14 19.44
CA GLU A 30 -1.64 2.16 18.03
C GLU A 30 -2.57 3.00 17.13
N TYR A 31 -3.72 3.46 17.63
CA TYR A 31 -4.68 4.23 16.83
C TYR A 31 -4.06 5.51 16.26
N SER A 32 -3.20 6.18 17.03
CA SER A 32 -2.49 7.40 16.59
C SER A 32 -1.63 7.12 15.36
N GLU A 33 -0.88 6.02 15.36
CA GLU A 33 -0.05 5.61 14.22
C GLU A 33 -0.91 5.16 13.03
N ALA A 34 -1.98 4.40 13.27
CA ALA A 34 -2.89 4.00 12.21
C ALA A 34 -3.52 5.21 11.51
N TYR A 35 -3.94 6.21 12.28
CA TYR A 35 -4.48 7.46 11.76
C TYR A 35 -3.44 8.29 11.01
N ARG A 36 -2.19 8.35 11.51
CA ARG A 36 -1.07 9.02 10.83
C ARG A 36 -0.78 8.39 9.48
N LEU A 37 -0.76 7.05 9.39
CA LEU A 37 -0.58 6.32 8.14
C LEU A 37 -1.75 6.54 7.18
N LEU A 38 -2.99 6.53 7.68
CA LEU A 38 -4.19 6.82 6.88
C LEU A 38 -4.14 8.23 6.26
N LYS A 39 -3.76 9.23 7.05
CA LYS A 39 -3.53 10.62 6.59
C LYS A 39 -2.44 10.67 5.52
N PHE A 40 -1.33 9.98 5.73
CA PHE A 40 -0.21 9.93 4.80
C PHE A 40 -0.60 9.31 3.45
N LEU A 41 -1.29 8.16 3.47
CA LEU A 41 -1.81 7.52 2.27
C LEU A 41 -2.85 8.40 1.56
N GLY A 42 -3.55 9.25 2.32
CA GLY A 42 -4.48 10.26 1.83
C GLY A 42 -3.92 11.20 0.76
N TYR A 43 -2.60 11.42 0.71
CA TYR A 43 -1.94 12.28 -0.27
C TYR A 43 -1.76 11.64 -1.65
N PHE A 44 -2.02 10.33 -1.80
CA PHE A 44 -1.81 9.59 -3.05
C PHE A 44 -3.14 9.24 -3.71
N ASN A 45 -3.25 9.40 -5.03
CA ASN A 45 -4.41 8.93 -5.78
C ASN A 45 -4.53 7.40 -5.73
N TYR A 46 -5.74 6.87 -5.90
CA TYR A 46 -5.92 5.44 -6.11
C TYR A 46 -5.39 5.06 -7.49
N ILE A 47 -4.56 4.01 -7.52
CA ILE A 47 -4.14 3.33 -8.75
C ILE A 47 -4.73 1.93 -8.74
N THR A 48 -5.15 1.45 -9.91
CA THR A 48 -5.64 0.07 -10.06
C THR A 48 -4.47 -0.90 -10.13
N ASP A 49 -4.61 -2.08 -9.52
CA ASP A 49 -3.59 -3.12 -9.53
C ASP A 49 -3.21 -3.57 -10.97
N ARG A 50 -4.11 -3.34 -11.95
CA ARG A 50 -3.87 -3.63 -13.37
C ARG A 50 -2.78 -2.76 -13.99
N GLU A 51 -2.60 -1.55 -13.49
CA GLU A 51 -1.63 -0.57 -13.99
C GLU A 51 -0.24 -0.75 -13.37
N LEU A 52 -0.10 -1.63 -12.37
CA LEU A 52 1.20 -1.95 -11.78
C LEU A 52 2.12 -2.53 -12.87
N PRO A 53 3.38 -2.09 -12.96
CA PRO A 53 4.35 -2.74 -13.84
C PRO A 53 4.52 -4.22 -13.50
N PRO A 54 4.74 -5.10 -14.49
CA PRO A 54 4.93 -6.54 -14.26
C PRO A 54 6.16 -6.86 -13.39
N THR A 55 7.11 -5.93 -13.31
CA THR A 55 8.32 -6.00 -12.48
C THR A 55 8.13 -5.43 -11.06
N SER A 56 6.94 -4.90 -10.73
CA SER A 56 6.69 -4.39 -9.38
C SER A 56 6.63 -5.54 -8.39
N LEU A 57 7.39 -5.41 -7.30
CA LEU A 57 7.39 -6.36 -6.19
C LEU A 57 5.99 -6.51 -5.58
N LEU A 58 5.19 -5.43 -5.56
CA LEU A 58 3.81 -5.50 -5.06
C LEU A 58 2.95 -6.53 -5.79
N ARG A 59 3.21 -6.83 -7.06
CA ARG A 59 2.47 -7.85 -7.80
C ARG A 59 2.70 -9.26 -7.25
N GLU A 60 3.80 -9.52 -6.56
CA GLU A 60 4.05 -10.81 -5.89
C GLU A 60 3.06 -11.05 -4.76
N PHE A 61 2.72 -10.01 -4.01
CA PHE A 61 1.76 -10.08 -2.91
C PHE A 61 0.30 -10.02 -3.39
N LEU A 62 0.05 -9.54 -4.61
CA LEU A 62 -1.28 -9.39 -5.20
C LEU A 62 -1.63 -10.48 -6.22
N GLY A 63 -0.76 -11.48 -6.44
CA GLY A 63 -1.02 -12.63 -7.31
C GLY A 63 -0.85 -12.40 -8.81
N GLY A 64 -0.11 -11.35 -9.21
CA GLY A 64 0.12 -10.96 -10.61
C GLY A 64 1.58 -11.00 -11.06
N SER A 65 2.46 -11.69 -10.30
CA SER A 65 3.90 -11.73 -10.59
C SER A 65 4.18 -12.39 -11.95
N SER A 66 5.07 -11.77 -12.72
CA SER A 66 5.61 -12.35 -13.96
C SER A 66 6.90 -13.14 -13.74
N PHE A 67 7.40 -13.19 -12.50
CA PHE A 67 8.57 -13.99 -12.15
C PHE A 67 8.19 -15.48 -12.06
N ARG A 68 8.87 -16.31 -12.85
CA ARG A 68 8.86 -17.77 -12.69
C ARG A 68 10.04 -18.15 -11.81
N TYR A 69 9.76 -18.74 -10.64
CA TYR A 69 10.75 -19.35 -9.76
C TYR A 69 11.04 -20.78 -10.19
#